data_AF-A0A7K7VBQ7-F1
#
_entry.id   AF-A0A7K7VBQ7-F1
#
_cell.length_a   1.000
_cell.length_b   1.000
_cell.length_c   1.000
_cell.angle_alpha   90.00
_cell.angle_beta   90.00
_cell.angle_gamma   90.00
#
_symmetry.space_group_name_H-M   'P 1'
#
loop_
_entity.id
_entity.type
_entity.pdbx_description
1 polymer ?
#
loop_
_entity_poly.entity_id
_entity_poly.type
_entity_poly.pdbx_seq_one_letter_code
_entity_poly.pdbx_strand_id
1 'polypeptide(L)'
;SIAILLYLTRKFKTPDHWYPSDLQKRARVDEYLSWQHTSIRTKGSNLFLAKCLLPLLMGQPLPAQKVQGIAEELNVVLKQFEKKFLQDKPFIVGSEVSLADLVALVELMQPVGAGHNLFEEKPKLAEWRGRVEAAVGPELFAEAHQGILKAKHM
;
A
#
# COMPACT_ATOMS: atom_id res chain seq x y z
N SER A 1 -12.01 -3.01 4.66
CA SER A 1 -10.95 -3.50 5.58
C SER A 1 -10.88 -2.68 6.87
N ILE A 2 -10.89 -1.34 6.81
CA ILE A 2 -10.61 -0.46 7.95
C ILE A 2 -11.42 -0.79 9.22
N ALA A 3 -12.74 -0.84 9.13
CA ALA A 3 -13.59 -1.15 10.31
C ALA A 3 -13.28 -2.51 10.94
N ILE A 4 -12.94 -3.52 10.14
CA ILE A 4 -12.57 -4.86 10.62
C ILE A 4 -11.24 -4.79 11.36
N LEU A 5 -10.22 -4.14 10.78
CA LEU A 5 -8.91 -3.97 11.42
C LEU A 5 -9.05 -3.25 12.78
N LEU A 6 -9.83 -2.17 12.84
CA LEU A 6 -10.10 -1.44 14.08
C LEU A 6 -10.88 -2.28 15.11
N TYR A 7 -11.81 -3.13 14.66
CA TYR A 7 -12.49 -4.07 15.56
C TYR A 7 -11.52 -5.09 16.13
N LEU A 8 -10.65 -5.67 15.31
CA LEU A 8 -9.67 -6.67 15.73
C LEU A 8 -8.67 -6.09 16.73
N THR A 9 -8.13 -4.89 16.49
CA THR A 9 -7.20 -4.24 17.43
C THR A 9 -7.84 -4.03 18.80
N ARG A 10 -9.11 -3.59 18.83
CA ARG A 10 -9.86 -3.36 20.07
C ARG A 10 -10.25 -4.65 20.78
N LYS A 11 -10.80 -5.62 20.04
CA LYS A 11 -11.28 -6.90 20.60
C LYS A 11 -10.15 -7.70 21.21
N PHE A 12 -9.03 -7.80 20.50
CA PHE A 12 -7.91 -8.64 20.89
C PHE A 12 -6.82 -7.90 21.67
N LYS A 13 -7.00 -6.60 21.94
CA LYS A 13 -6.05 -5.76 22.67
C LYS A 13 -4.62 -5.92 22.11
N THR A 14 -4.52 -5.78 20.79
CA THR A 14 -3.23 -5.87 20.08
C THR A 14 -2.23 -4.84 20.62
N PRO A 15 -0.92 -5.02 20.40
CA PRO A 15 0.08 -4.01 20.76
C PRO A 15 -0.30 -2.59 20.31
N ASP A 16 -0.03 -1.60 21.17
CA ASP A 16 -0.55 -0.24 21.01
C ASP A 16 -0.12 0.41 19.69
N HIS A 17 1.08 0.13 19.19
CA HIS A 17 1.60 0.73 17.95
C HIS A 17 0.69 0.53 16.73
N TRP A 18 -0.08 -0.56 16.67
CA TRP A 18 -1.00 -0.81 15.55
C TRP A 18 -2.08 0.26 15.45
N TYR A 19 -2.64 0.65 16.59
CA TYR A 19 -3.67 1.67 16.68
C TYR A 19 -3.53 2.47 17.99
N PRO A 20 -2.58 3.43 18.04
CA PRO A 20 -2.09 4.01 19.29
C PRO A 20 -3.18 4.61 20.17
N SER A 21 -3.00 4.56 21.49
CA SER A 21 -3.87 5.26 22.45
C SER A 21 -3.63 6.76 22.51
N ASP A 22 -2.41 7.20 22.17
CA ASP A 22 -2.08 8.61 22.04
C ASP A 22 -2.99 9.30 21.01
N LEU A 23 -3.60 10.41 21.42
CA LEU A 23 -4.64 11.09 20.64
C LEU A 23 -4.11 11.56 19.28
N GLN A 24 -2.89 12.13 19.24
CA GLN A 24 -2.34 12.70 18.02
C GLN A 24 -1.86 11.61 17.06
N LYS A 25 -1.20 10.57 17.56
CA LYS A 25 -0.80 9.41 16.76
C LYS A 25 -2.03 8.69 16.20
N ARG A 26 -3.07 8.49 17.01
CA ARG A 26 -4.34 7.91 16.54
C ARG A 26 -4.97 8.72 15.42
N ALA A 27 -5.05 10.04 15.59
CA ALA A 27 -5.59 10.93 14.57
C ALA A 27 -4.81 10.84 13.24
N ARG A 28 -3.49 10.64 13.29
CA ARG A 28 -2.67 10.42 12.08
C ARG A 28 -2.90 9.06 11.42
N VAL A 29 -3.15 7.99 12.20
CA VAL A 29 -3.60 6.71 11.64
C VAL A 29 -4.93 6.91 10.93
N ASP A 30 -5.91 7.52 11.60
CA ASP A 30 -7.26 7.74 11.06
C ASP A 30 -7.23 8.64 9.81
N GLU A 31 -6.39 9.69 9.80
CA GLU A 31 -6.16 10.56 8.65
C GLU A 31 -5.70 9.75 7.43
N TYR A 32 -4.67 8.93 7.59
CA TYR A 32 -4.16 8.10 6.50
C TYR A 32 -5.20 7.08 6.03
N LEU A 33 -5.85 6.36 6.95
CA LEU A 33 -6.82 5.31 6.62
C LEU A 33 -8.05 5.88 5.90
N SER A 34 -8.41 7.15 6.16
CA SER A 34 -9.46 7.87 5.45
C SER A 34 -9.00 8.32 4.06
N TRP A 35 -7.80 8.92 3.97
CA TRP A 35 -7.25 9.46 2.72
C TRP A 35 -6.96 8.38 1.67
N GLN A 36 -6.47 7.21 2.08
CA GLN A 36 -6.00 6.18 1.16
C GLN A 36 -7.12 5.63 0.25
N HIS A 37 -8.38 5.66 0.70
CA HIS A 37 -9.52 5.05 0.00
C HIS A 37 -9.73 5.56 -1.42
N THR A 38 -9.54 6.85 -1.65
CA THR A 38 -9.68 7.49 -2.96
C THR A 38 -8.33 7.85 -3.59
N SER A 39 -7.23 7.47 -2.92
CA SER A 39 -5.86 7.81 -3.29
C SER A 39 -5.08 6.54 -3.64
N ILE A 40 -4.20 6.04 -2.75
CA ILE A 40 -3.33 4.89 -3.02
C ILE A 40 -4.14 3.67 -3.45
N ARG A 41 -5.24 3.34 -2.74
CA ARG A 41 -6.06 2.18 -3.06
C ARG A 41 -6.59 2.26 -4.49
N THR A 42 -7.31 3.34 -4.82
CA THR A 42 -7.90 3.52 -6.15
C THR A 42 -6.84 3.51 -7.24
N LYS A 43 -5.75 4.27 -7.09
CA LYS A 43 -4.73 4.38 -8.15
C LYS A 43 -3.92 3.10 -8.30
N GLY A 44 -3.57 2.43 -7.19
CA GLY A 44 -2.90 1.14 -7.21
C GLY A 44 -3.75 0.05 -7.86
N SER A 45 -5.02 -0.06 -7.47
CA SER A 45 -5.94 -1.05 -8.04
C SER A 45 -6.24 -0.78 -9.52
N ASN A 46 -6.33 0.50 -9.94
CA ASN A 46 -6.53 0.84 -11.35
C ASN A 46 -5.38 0.37 -12.23
N LEU A 47 -4.14 0.48 -11.74
CA LEU A 47 -2.98 -0.01 -12.49
C LEU A 47 -2.97 -1.54 -12.59
N PHE A 48 -3.30 -2.24 -11.50
CA PHE A 48 -3.47 -3.69 -11.53
C PHE A 48 -4.58 -4.13 -12.50
N LEU A 49 -5.75 -3.49 -12.42
CA LEU A 49 -6.87 -3.73 -13.33
C LEU A 49 -6.46 -3.53 -14.80
N ALA A 50 -5.75 -2.45 -15.09
CA ALA A 50 -5.32 -2.11 -16.45
C ALA A 50 -4.28 -3.08 -17.02
N LYS A 51 -3.36 -3.59 -16.21
CA LYS A 51 -2.26 -4.45 -16.67
C LYS A 51 -2.55 -5.94 -16.58
N CYS A 52 -3.46 -6.37 -15.71
CA CYS A 52 -3.75 -7.78 -15.49
C CYS A 52 -5.18 -8.13 -15.88
N LEU A 53 -6.19 -7.62 -15.16
CA LEU A 53 -7.56 -8.12 -15.29
C LEU A 53 -8.25 -7.71 -16.61
N LEU A 54 -8.09 -6.46 -17.07
CA LEU A 54 -8.69 -6.03 -18.34
C LEU A 54 -8.08 -6.75 -19.55
N PRO A 55 -6.75 -6.92 -19.68
CA PRO A 55 -6.19 -7.72 -20.74
C PRO A 55 -6.69 -9.16 -20.78
N LEU A 56 -6.87 -9.80 -19.62
CA LEU A 56 -7.46 -11.14 -19.52
C LEU A 56 -8.89 -11.19 -20.03
N LEU A 57 -9.72 -10.20 -19.69
CA LEU A 57 -11.11 -10.13 -20.12
C LEU A 57 -11.26 -9.76 -21.61
N MET A 58 -10.37 -8.89 -22.12
CA MET A 58 -10.43 -8.39 -23.50
C MET A 58 -9.66 -9.28 -24.50
N GLY A 59 -8.83 -10.20 -24.03
CA GLY A 59 -7.93 -11.01 -24.86
C GLY A 59 -6.77 -10.23 -25.48
N GLN A 60 -6.59 -8.95 -25.12
CA GLN A 60 -5.53 -8.09 -25.65
C GLN A 60 -5.12 -7.01 -24.63
N PRO A 61 -3.85 -6.57 -24.62
CA PRO A 61 -3.40 -5.49 -23.75
C PRO A 61 -4.11 -4.16 -24.02
N LEU A 62 -4.23 -3.33 -22.98
CA LEU A 62 -4.62 -1.93 -23.18
C LEU A 62 -3.53 -1.15 -23.93
N PRO A 63 -3.90 -0.08 -24.66
CA PRO A 63 -2.92 0.80 -25.29
C PRO A 63 -1.90 1.34 -24.29
N ALA A 64 -0.62 1.34 -24.68
CA ALA A 64 0.48 1.73 -23.81
C ALA A 64 0.30 3.13 -23.19
N GLN A 65 -0.18 4.11 -23.98
CA GLN A 65 -0.45 5.47 -23.53
C GLN A 65 -1.49 5.52 -22.39
N LYS A 66 -2.51 4.66 -22.43
CA LYS A 66 -3.53 4.58 -21.38
C LYS A 66 -2.95 4.01 -20.08
N VAL A 67 -2.13 2.97 -20.19
CA VAL A 67 -1.44 2.38 -19.03
C VAL A 67 -0.46 3.38 -18.41
N GLN A 68 0.26 4.14 -19.25
CA GLN A 68 1.18 5.19 -18.80
C GLN A 68 0.44 6.30 -18.02
N GLY A 69 -0.68 6.82 -18.53
CA GLY A 69 -1.47 7.82 -17.81
C GLY A 69 -1.93 7.35 -16.43
N ILE A 70 -2.35 6.07 -16.32
CA ILE A 70 -2.72 5.47 -15.02
C ILE A 70 -1.51 5.38 -14.07
N ALA A 71 -0.33 5.02 -14.58
CA ALA A 71 0.89 4.98 -13.79
C ALA A 71 1.34 6.38 -13.33
N GLU A 72 1.16 7.40 -14.16
CA GLU A 72 1.43 8.81 -13.81
C GLU A 72 0.52 9.30 -12.68
N GLU A 73 -0.79 8.98 -12.73
CA GLU A 73 -1.71 9.29 -11.63
C GLU A 73 -1.31 8.63 -10.32
N LEU A 74 -0.84 7.37 -10.36
CA LEU A 74 -0.30 6.69 -9.19
C LEU A 74 0.95 7.41 -8.66
N ASN A 75 1.86 7.82 -9.54
CA ASN A 75 3.06 8.56 -9.15
C ASN A 75 2.75 9.90 -8.48
N VAL A 76 1.70 10.61 -8.90
CA VAL A 76 1.25 11.84 -8.22
C VAL A 76 0.84 11.55 -6.78
N VAL A 77 0.08 10.49 -6.56
CA VAL A 77 -0.35 10.08 -5.21
C VAL A 77 0.82 9.58 -4.37
N LEU A 78 1.79 8.87 -4.94
CA LEU A 78 3.00 8.45 -4.24
C LEU A 78 3.83 9.65 -3.75
N LYS A 79 3.94 10.72 -4.57
CA LYS A 79 4.60 11.97 -4.13
C LYS A 79 3.87 12.62 -2.96
N GLN A 80 2.54 12.61 -2.96
CA GLN A 80 1.74 13.11 -1.83
C GLN A 80 1.94 12.24 -0.59
N PHE A 81 1.98 10.92 -0.75
CA PHE A 81 2.26 9.98 0.32
C PHE A 81 3.62 10.25 0.99
N GLU A 82 4.68 10.36 0.19
CA GLU A 82 6.02 10.64 0.68
C GLU A 82 6.11 12.02 1.37
N LYS A 83 5.51 13.06 0.78
CA LYS A 83 5.60 14.44 1.30
C LYS A 83 4.72 14.69 2.53
N LYS A 84 3.51 14.12 2.58
CA LYS A 84 2.53 14.37 3.65
C LYS A 84 2.62 13.35 4.78
N PHE A 85 2.69 12.07 4.44
CA PHE A 85 2.53 10.99 5.41
C PHE A 85 3.87 10.45 5.87
N LEU A 86 4.68 9.89 4.97
CA LEU A 86 5.95 9.29 5.34
C LEU A 86 6.93 10.34 5.87
N GLN A 87 7.14 11.44 5.13
CA GLN A 87 8.15 12.46 5.46
C GLN A 87 9.48 11.78 5.81
N ASP A 88 10.33 12.34 6.66
CA ASP A 88 11.61 11.72 7.03
C ASP A 88 11.48 10.71 8.19
N LYS A 89 10.27 10.19 8.43
CA LYS A 89 10.00 9.20 9.48
C LYS A 89 10.22 7.77 8.96
N PRO A 90 10.54 6.81 9.85
CA PRO A 90 10.66 5.41 9.45
C PRO A 90 9.31 4.77 9.08
N PHE A 91 8.20 5.24 9.66
CA PHE A 91 6.82 4.81 9.41
C PHE A 91 5.86 6.01 9.33
N ILE A 92 4.64 5.80 8.83
CA ILE A 92 3.66 6.87 8.57
C ILE A 92 3.35 7.70 9.82
N VAL A 93 3.20 7.06 10.98
CA VAL A 93 2.75 7.73 12.22
C VAL A 93 3.89 8.04 13.19
N GLY A 94 5.09 7.52 12.95
CA GLY A 94 6.24 7.79 13.81
C GLY A 94 7.34 6.73 13.68
N SER A 95 7.81 6.26 14.83
CA SER A 95 8.93 5.32 14.98
C SER A 95 8.56 3.84 14.88
N GLU A 96 7.27 3.50 14.93
CA GLU A 96 6.78 2.12 14.92
C GLU A 96 5.75 1.90 13.80
N VAL A 97 5.65 0.66 13.34
CA VAL A 97 4.65 0.23 12.36
C VAL A 97 3.23 0.42 12.92
N SER A 98 2.30 0.83 12.07
CA SER A 98 0.90 0.99 12.42
C SER A 98 -0.03 0.37 11.37
N LEU A 99 -1.34 0.38 11.65
CA LEU A 99 -2.34 0.01 10.64
C LEU A 99 -2.24 0.86 9.37
N ALA A 100 -1.77 2.12 9.48
CA ALA A 100 -1.55 2.96 8.31
C ALA A 100 -0.51 2.33 7.37
N ASP A 101 0.61 1.86 7.91
CA ASP A 101 1.70 1.28 7.14
C ASP A 101 1.29 -0.05 6.51
N LEU A 102 0.60 -0.90 7.28
CA LEU A 102 0.08 -2.18 6.79
C LEU A 102 -0.86 -1.97 5.60
N VAL A 103 -1.85 -1.07 5.74
CA VAL A 103 -2.82 -0.78 4.67
C VAL A 103 -2.13 -0.13 3.47
N ALA A 104 -1.19 0.78 3.68
CA ALA A 104 -0.41 1.36 2.59
C ALA A 104 0.33 0.30 1.77
N LEU A 105 1.07 -0.58 2.45
CA LEU A 105 1.94 -1.51 1.78
C LEU A 105 1.16 -2.53 0.96
N VAL A 106 0.09 -3.12 1.52
CA VAL A 106 -0.71 -4.12 0.79
C VAL A 106 -1.38 -3.56 -0.46
N GLU A 107 -1.79 -2.28 -0.45
CA GLU A 107 -2.33 -1.61 -1.63
C GLU A 107 -1.23 -1.36 -2.69
N LEU A 108 -0.01 -1.04 -2.26
CA LEU A 108 1.14 -0.85 -3.18
C LEU A 108 1.70 -2.16 -3.75
N MET A 109 1.40 -3.30 -3.13
CA MET A 109 1.75 -4.61 -3.67
C MET A 109 0.90 -5.01 -4.88
N GLN A 110 -0.25 -4.37 -5.11
CA GLN A 110 -1.07 -4.57 -6.31
C GLN A 110 -0.32 -4.15 -7.60
N PRO A 111 0.19 -2.90 -7.73
CA PRO A 111 1.12 -2.53 -8.82
C PRO A 111 2.33 -3.45 -8.98
N VAL A 112 2.95 -3.89 -7.87
CA VAL A 112 4.10 -4.80 -7.92
C VAL A 112 3.70 -6.13 -8.56
N GLY A 113 2.58 -6.71 -8.12
CA GLY A 113 2.02 -7.93 -8.73
C GLY A 113 1.65 -7.76 -10.20
N ALA A 114 1.32 -6.54 -10.63
CA ALA A 114 1.12 -6.17 -12.04
C ALA A 114 2.42 -5.94 -12.82
N GLY A 115 3.58 -6.28 -12.24
CA GLY A 115 4.89 -6.05 -12.84
C GLY A 115 5.24 -4.57 -13.00
N HIS A 116 4.75 -3.70 -12.11
CA HIS A 116 5.18 -2.31 -11.99
C HIS A 116 5.81 -2.08 -10.62
N ASN A 117 7.12 -2.30 -10.54
CA ASN A 117 7.84 -2.15 -9.27
C ASN A 117 8.16 -0.68 -8.97
N LEU A 118 7.22 0.00 -8.32
CA LEU A 118 7.33 1.42 -7.98
C LEU A 118 8.46 1.77 -7.00
N PHE A 119 9.06 0.77 -6.35
CA PHE A 119 10.10 0.94 -5.32
C PHE A 119 11.51 1.08 -5.90
N GLU A 120 11.78 0.60 -7.11
CA GLU A 120 13.13 0.61 -7.72
C GLU A 120 13.70 2.03 -7.86
N GLU A 121 12.85 3.00 -8.17
CA GLU A 121 13.25 4.39 -8.42
C GLU A 121 12.95 5.32 -7.24
N LYS A 122 12.46 4.78 -6.11
CA LYS A 122 11.99 5.56 -4.95
C LYS A 122 12.66 5.04 -3.67
N PRO A 123 13.92 5.40 -3.41
CA PRO A 123 14.72 4.79 -2.34
C PRO A 123 14.06 4.92 -0.96
N LYS A 124 13.43 6.06 -0.69
CA LYS A 124 12.69 6.31 0.55
C LYS A 124 11.52 5.34 0.76
N LEU A 125 10.77 5.07 -0.30
CA LEU A 125 9.69 4.07 -0.26
C LEU A 125 10.23 2.65 -0.19
N ALA A 126 11.34 2.35 -0.85
CA ALA A 126 11.97 1.04 -0.79
C ALA A 126 12.44 0.72 0.63
N GLU A 127 13.09 1.68 1.30
CA GLU A 127 13.50 1.55 2.69
C GLU A 127 12.30 1.42 3.64
N TRP A 128 11.27 2.26 3.47
CA TRP A 128 10.04 2.16 4.26
C TRP A 128 9.37 0.79 4.08
N ARG A 129 9.25 0.29 2.84
CA ARG A 129 8.76 -1.06 2.57
C ARG A 129 9.58 -2.11 3.32
N GLY A 130 10.91 -2.05 3.25
CA GLY A 130 11.78 -2.99 3.97
C GLY A 130 11.55 -2.97 5.48
N ARG A 131 11.37 -1.78 6.08
CA ARG A 131 11.04 -1.65 7.50
C ARG A 131 9.67 -2.25 7.85
N VAL A 132 8.65 -2.04 7.02
CA VAL A 132 7.31 -2.60 7.24
C VAL A 132 7.31 -4.12 7.06
N GLU A 133 7.98 -4.63 6.03
CA GLU A 133 8.14 -6.06 5.77
C GLU A 133 8.85 -6.77 6.94
N ALA A 134 9.93 -6.18 7.46
CA ALA A 134 10.62 -6.69 8.65
C ALA A 134 9.73 -6.67 9.90
N ALA A 135 8.90 -5.63 10.09
CA ALA A 135 8.01 -5.50 11.24
C ALA A 135 6.82 -6.47 11.19
N VAL A 136 6.33 -6.81 9.98
CA VAL A 136 5.26 -7.80 9.78
C VAL A 136 5.79 -9.23 9.89
N GLY A 137 7.05 -9.45 9.47
CA GLY A 137 7.65 -10.78 9.35
C GLY A 137 7.76 -11.19 7.88
N PRO A 138 8.97 -11.45 7.35
CA PRO A 138 9.18 -11.74 5.93
C PRO A 138 8.41 -12.96 5.41
N GLU A 139 8.31 -14.02 6.21
CA GLU A 139 7.58 -15.24 5.83
C GLU A 139 6.09 -14.97 5.65
N LEU A 140 5.46 -14.29 6.61
CA LEU A 140 4.05 -13.90 6.53
C LEU A 140 3.80 -12.91 5.39
N PHE A 141 4.73 -11.97 5.18
CA PHE A 141 4.66 -11.05 4.06
C PHE A 141 4.69 -11.79 2.72
N ALA A 142 5.60 -12.75 2.55
CA ALA A 142 5.69 -13.55 1.33
C ALA A 142 4.44 -14.43 1.12
N GLU A 143 3.94 -15.07 2.18
CA GLU A 143 2.73 -15.90 2.15
C GLU A 143 1.52 -15.06 1.69
N ALA A 144 1.26 -13.93 2.35
CA ALA A 144 0.11 -13.07 2.07
C ALA A 144 0.11 -12.52 0.63
N HIS A 145 1.29 -12.30 0.04
CA HIS A 145 1.43 -11.75 -1.30
C HIS A 145 1.65 -12.82 -2.39
N GLN A 146 1.69 -14.11 -2.05
CA GLN A 146 1.96 -15.18 -3.02
C GLN A 146 0.96 -15.16 -4.20
N GLY A 147 -0.32 -14.94 -3.91
CA GLY A 147 -1.36 -14.89 -4.94
C GLY A 147 -1.20 -13.72 -5.89
N ILE A 148 -1.01 -12.50 -5.36
CA ILE A 148 -0.91 -11.28 -6.18
C ILE A 148 0.38 -11.24 -7.00
N LEU A 149 1.49 -11.77 -6.48
CA LEU A 149 2.76 -11.81 -7.20
C LEU A 149 2.76 -12.80 -8.38
N LYS A 150 1.84 -13.78 -8.38
CA LYS A 150 1.63 -14.68 -9.52
C LYS A 150 0.71 -14.09 -10.61
N ALA A 151 0.04 -12.97 -10.34
CA ALA A 151 -0.95 -12.41 -11.27
C ALA A 151 -0.37 -11.94 -12.61
N LYS A 152 0.92 -11.56 -12.68
CA LYS A 152 1.62 -11.24 -13.94
C LYS A 152 1.72 -12.44 -14.90
N HIS A 153 1.57 -13.66 -14.38
CA HIS A 153 1.70 -14.91 -15.14
C HIS A 153 0.34 -15.56 -15.44
N MET A 154 -0.77 -14.95 -15.04
CA MET A 154 -2.11 -15.35 -15.42
C MET A 154 -2.49 -14.67 -16.73
#